data_AF-O68455-F1
#
_entry.id   AF-O68455-F1
#
_cell.length_a   1.000
_cell.length_b   1.000
_cell.length_c   1.000
_cell.angle_alpha   90.00
_cell.angle_beta   90.00
_cell.angle_gamma   90.00
#
_symmetry.space_group_name_H-M   'P 1'
#
loop_
_entity.id
_entity.type
_entity.pdbx_description
1 polymer ?
#
loop_
_entity_poly.entity_id
_entity_poly.type
_entity_poly.pdbx_seq_one_letter_code
_entity_poly.pdbx_strand_id
1 'polypeptide(L)'
;WRQKQLEYSWLRSLMGRYQDFWSVTQEALAYTLNTLGREPDAAFLAEMAEAYNRLRPYPDAAQCLKDLAPLRLAILSNGAPGMLQRLVANAGLDELFDKVISVDAKR
;
A
#
# COMPACT_ATOMS: atom_id res chain seq x y z
N TRP A 1 4.47 -8.92 -9.80
CA TRP A 1 3.48 -7.82 -9.73
C TRP A 1 3.95 -6.58 -8.95
N ARG A 2 4.70 -6.69 -7.82
CA ARG A 2 5.23 -5.51 -7.09
C ARG A 2 6.03 -4.52 -7.95
N GLN A 3 6.88 -5.01 -8.84
CA GLN A 3 7.63 -4.14 -9.76
C GLN A 3 6.67 -3.27 -10.60
N LYS A 4 5.63 -3.88 -11.20
CA LYS A 4 4.61 -3.16 -11.99
C LYS A 4 3.82 -2.15 -11.17
N GLN A 5 3.54 -2.46 -9.91
CA GLN A 5 2.85 -1.54 -8.99
C GLN A 5 3.67 -0.25 -8.78
N LEU A 6 5.00 -0.36 -8.63
CA LEU A 6 5.89 0.81 -8.53
C LEU A 6 5.97 1.56 -9.87
N GLU A 7 6.19 0.86 -10.98
CA GLU A 7 6.22 1.45 -12.32
C GLU A 7 4.95 2.25 -12.61
N TYR A 8 3.77 1.70 -12.27
CA TYR A 8 2.48 2.37 -12.50
C TYR A 8 2.31 3.61 -11.64
N SER A 9 2.77 3.60 -10.38
CA SER A 9 2.75 4.82 -9.56
C SER A 9 3.61 5.94 -10.15
N TRP A 10 4.77 5.61 -10.73
CA TRP A 10 5.65 6.61 -11.35
C TRP A 10 5.07 7.13 -12.66
N LEU A 11 4.64 6.23 -13.55
CA LEU A 11 4.08 6.60 -14.85
C LEU A 11 2.82 7.45 -14.69
N ARG A 12 1.90 7.06 -13.79
CA ARG A 12 0.67 7.82 -13.55
C ARG A 12 0.96 9.23 -13.03
N SER A 13 1.94 9.35 -12.13
CA SER A 13 2.36 10.65 -11.60
C SER A 13 3.00 11.51 -12.69
N LEU A 14 3.93 10.95 -13.48
CA LEU A 14 4.63 11.65 -14.58
C LEU A 14 3.68 12.07 -15.71
N MET A 15 2.62 11.29 -15.96
CA MET A 15 1.59 11.62 -16.96
C MET A 15 0.55 12.63 -16.45
N GLY A 16 0.57 13.02 -15.17
CA GLY A 16 -0.50 13.83 -14.57
C GLY A 16 -1.85 13.11 -14.55
N ARG A 17 -1.85 11.76 -14.53
CA ARG A 17 -3.04 10.90 -14.53
C ARG A 17 -3.11 10.08 -13.27
N TYR A 18 -3.11 10.80 -12.14
CA TYR A 18 -3.14 10.22 -10.81
C TYR A 18 -4.29 9.21 -10.69
N GLN A 19 -4.00 8.06 -10.09
CA GLN A 19 -4.98 7.14 -9.50
C GLN A 19 -4.47 6.70 -8.14
N ASP A 20 -5.39 6.33 -7.26
CA ASP A 20 -5.04 5.94 -5.90
C ASP A 20 -4.23 4.64 -5.90
N PHE A 21 -3.53 4.39 -4.80
CA PHE A 21 -2.64 3.22 -4.75
C PHE A 21 -3.41 1.90 -4.77
N TRP A 22 -4.69 1.92 -4.44
CA TRP A 22 -5.57 0.76 -4.55
C TRP A 22 -5.80 0.39 -6.02
N SER A 23 -6.16 1.35 -6.85
CA SER A 23 -6.30 1.18 -8.30
C SER A 23 -4.99 0.72 -8.93
N VAL A 24 -3.88 1.37 -8.58
CA VAL A 24 -2.53 0.98 -9.04
C VAL A 24 -2.19 -0.47 -8.67
N THR A 25 -2.58 -0.91 -7.47
CA THR A 25 -2.39 -2.28 -6.98
C THR A 25 -3.17 -3.27 -7.83
N GLN A 26 -4.46 -3.01 -8.06
CA GLN A 26 -5.31 -3.89 -8.87
C GLN A 26 -4.86 -3.95 -10.33
N GLU A 27 -4.49 -2.81 -10.93
CA GLU A 27 -4.02 -2.75 -12.31
C GLU A 27 -2.69 -3.49 -12.52
N ALA A 28 -1.77 -3.36 -11.56
CA ALA A 28 -0.50 -4.10 -11.60
C ALA A 28 -0.70 -5.62 -11.41
N LEU A 29 -1.66 -6.01 -10.59
CA LEU A 29 -2.06 -7.41 -10.41
C LEU A 29 -2.70 -7.95 -11.70
N ALA A 30 -3.66 -7.23 -12.27
CA ALA A 30 -4.32 -7.57 -13.53
C ALA A 30 -3.30 -7.74 -14.67
N TYR A 31 -2.40 -6.77 -14.83
CA TYR A 31 -1.30 -6.88 -15.80
C TYR A 31 -0.50 -8.17 -15.58
N THR A 32 -0.12 -8.47 -14.35
CA THR A 32 0.70 -9.66 -14.05
C THR A 32 -0.06 -10.94 -14.38
N LEU A 33 -1.35 -11.03 -14.04
CA LEU A 33 -2.19 -12.19 -14.35
C LEU A 33 -2.37 -12.36 -15.87
N ASN A 34 -2.58 -11.26 -16.60
CA ASN A 34 -2.68 -11.27 -18.06
C ASN A 34 -1.39 -11.78 -18.72
N THR A 35 -0.20 -11.41 -18.21
CA THR A 35 1.08 -11.94 -18.73
C THR A 35 1.25 -13.44 -18.53
N LEU A 36 0.46 -14.04 -17.62
CA LEU A 36 0.42 -15.48 -17.36
C LEU A 36 -0.73 -16.18 -18.11
N GLY A 37 -1.41 -15.47 -19.03
CA GLY A 37 -2.56 -15.99 -19.76
C GLY A 37 -3.82 -16.18 -18.92
N ARG A 38 -3.98 -15.40 -17.84
CA ARG A 38 -5.17 -15.39 -16.99
C ARG A 38 -5.98 -14.12 -17.23
N GLU A 39 -7.30 -14.24 -17.27
CA GLU A 39 -8.22 -13.10 -17.40
C GLU A 39 -9.10 -13.04 -16.13
N PRO A 40 -8.59 -12.45 -15.03
CA PRO A 40 -9.35 -12.33 -13.80
C PRO A 40 -10.46 -11.28 -13.95
N ASP A 41 -11.61 -11.53 -13.33
CA ASP A 41 -12.63 -10.49 -13.18
C ASP A 41 -12.27 -9.48 -12.07
N ALA A 42 -13.06 -8.42 -11.97
CA ALA A 42 -12.83 -7.35 -11.00
C ALA A 42 -12.98 -7.84 -9.54
N ALA A 43 -13.84 -8.83 -9.29
CA ALA A 43 -14.06 -9.35 -7.94
C ALA A 43 -12.83 -10.12 -7.46
N PHE A 44 -12.28 -10.99 -8.32
CA PHE A 44 -11.05 -11.73 -8.05
C PHE A 44 -9.86 -10.79 -7.82
N LEU A 45 -9.72 -9.73 -8.64
CA LEU A 45 -8.65 -8.75 -8.47
C LEU A 45 -8.76 -8.01 -7.14
N ALA A 46 -9.97 -7.60 -6.75
CA ALA A 46 -10.19 -6.92 -5.48
C ALA A 46 -9.88 -7.86 -4.29
N GLU A 47 -10.35 -9.10 -4.34
CA GLU A 47 -10.09 -10.10 -3.30
C GLU A 47 -8.60 -10.40 -3.15
N MET A 48 -7.89 -10.65 -4.26
CA MET A 48 -6.45 -10.89 -4.21
C MET A 48 -5.65 -9.65 -3.78
N ALA A 49 -6.06 -8.46 -4.19
CA ALA A 49 -5.39 -7.21 -3.80
C ALA A 49 -5.53 -6.92 -2.28
N GLU A 50 -6.54 -7.47 -1.60
CA GLU A 50 -6.66 -7.36 -0.14
C GLU A 50 -5.48 -7.99 0.62
N ALA A 51 -4.73 -8.92 0.02
CA ALA A 51 -3.49 -9.43 0.59
C ALA A 51 -2.49 -8.28 0.89
N TYR A 52 -2.55 -7.19 0.13
CA TYR A 52 -1.71 -6.01 0.34
C TYR A 52 -2.10 -5.18 1.57
N ASN A 53 -3.35 -5.28 2.03
CA ASN A 53 -3.81 -4.65 3.28
C ASN A 53 -3.49 -5.51 4.51
N ARG A 54 -2.88 -6.68 4.33
CA ARG A 54 -2.57 -7.67 5.38
C ARG A 54 -1.10 -8.08 5.37
N LEU A 55 -0.21 -7.24 4.84
CA LEU A 55 1.23 -7.52 4.87
C LEU A 55 1.68 -7.59 6.33
N ARG A 56 2.48 -8.61 6.65
CA ARG A 56 3.08 -8.73 7.97
C ARG A 56 4.18 -7.68 8.12
N PRO A 57 4.24 -6.97 9.27
CA PRO A 57 5.40 -6.14 9.55
C PRO A 57 6.66 -7.00 9.67
N TYR A 58 7.82 -6.39 9.46
CA TYR A 58 9.08 -7.06 9.78
C TYR A 58 9.14 -7.42 11.28
N PRO A 59 9.75 -8.55 11.67
CA PRO A 59 9.71 -9.03 13.06
C PRO A 59 10.27 -8.05 14.09
N ASP A 60 11.20 -7.20 13.69
CA ASP A 60 11.88 -6.18 14.50
C ASP A 60 11.20 -4.80 14.48
N ALA A 61 10.21 -4.59 13.61
CA ALA A 61 9.57 -3.28 13.43
C ALA A 61 8.94 -2.74 14.72
N ALA A 62 8.21 -3.58 15.45
CA ALA A 62 7.54 -3.17 16.68
C ALA A 62 8.53 -2.76 17.78
N GLN A 63 9.65 -3.48 17.92
CA GLN A 63 10.66 -3.16 18.92
C GLN A 63 11.40 -1.88 18.53
N CYS A 64 11.81 -1.76 17.27
CA CYS A 64 12.45 -0.57 16.73
C CYS A 64 11.60 0.70 16.97
N LEU A 65 10.30 0.66 16.69
CA LEU A 65 9.40 1.80 16.92
C LEU A 65 9.30 2.17 18.40
N LYS A 66 9.26 1.19 19.31
CA LYS A 66 9.24 1.44 20.76
C LYS A 66 10.54 2.10 21.24
N ASP A 67 11.68 1.66 20.72
CA ASP A 67 13.00 2.15 21.09
C ASP A 67 13.25 3.60 20.61
N LEU A 68 12.46 4.09 19.65
CA LEU A 68 12.52 5.47 19.17
C LEU A 68 11.76 6.47 20.07
N ALA A 69 11.07 6.03 21.11
CA ALA A 69 10.42 6.94 22.05
C ALA A 69 11.45 7.86 22.76
N PRO A 70 11.13 9.16 23.01
CA PRO A 70 9.84 9.82 22.81
C PRO A 70 9.76 10.61 21.49
N LEU A 71 10.50 10.23 20.44
CA LEU A 71 10.42 10.92 19.15
C LEU A 71 9.02 10.79 18.56
N ARG A 72 8.59 11.81 17.81
CA ARG A 72 7.36 11.71 17.02
C ARG A 72 7.56 10.77 15.85
N LEU A 73 6.67 9.80 15.69
CA LEU A 73 6.74 8.77 14.68
C LEU A 73 5.62 8.95 13.65
N ALA A 74 5.97 8.83 12.37
CA ALA A 74 4.99 8.92 11.29
C ALA A 74 5.32 7.97 10.14
N ILE A 75 4.28 7.54 9.45
CA ILE A 75 4.38 6.88 8.14
C ILE A 75 4.11 7.91 7.05
N LEU A 76 4.95 7.97 6.02
CA LEU A 76 4.64 8.60 4.74
C LEU A 76 4.64 7.53 3.67
N SER A 77 3.51 7.29 3.00
CA SER A 77 3.37 6.19 2.06
C SER A 77 2.46 6.52 0.88
N ASN A 78 2.73 5.85 -0.24
CA ASN A 78 1.86 5.90 -1.41
C ASN A 78 0.48 5.30 -1.15
N GLY A 79 0.36 4.37 -0.21
CA GLY A 79 -0.90 3.66 0.07
C GLY A 79 -2.07 4.62 0.26
N ALA A 80 -3.23 4.29 -0.31
CA ALA A 80 -4.45 5.08 -0.10
C ALA A 80 -4.82 5.11 1.40
N PRO A 81 -5.51 6.13 1.91
CA PRO A 81 -5.81 6.28 3.34
C PRO A 81 -6.42 5.04 3.97
N GLY A 82 -7.41 4.42 3.32
CA GLY A 82 -8.04 3.18 3.79
C GLY A 82 -7.12 1.96 3.78
N MET A 83 -6.16 1.89 2.84
CA MET A 83 -5.15 0.82 2.82
C MET A 83 -4.19 0.96 4.01
N LEU A 84 -3.68 2.16 4.26
CA LEU A 84 -2.72 2.40 5.33
C LEU A 84 -3.35 2.18 6.71
N GLN A 85 -4.57 2.67 6.94
CA GLN A 85 -5.30 2.44 8.19
C GLN A 85 -5.46 0.93 8.46
N ARG A 86 -5.93 0.16 7.46
CA ARG A 86 -6.08 -1.30 7.60
C ARG A 86 -4.73 -1.98 7.83
N LEU A 87 -3.70 -1.62 7.09
CA LEU A 87 -2.39 -2.26 7.18
C LEU A 87 -1.76 -2.07 8.57
N VAL A 88 -1.80 -0.84 9.09
CA VAL A 88 -1.21 -0.50 10.39
C VAL A 88 -2.01 -1.14 11.54
N ALA A 89 -3.35 -1.13 11.46
CA ALA A 89 -4.20 -1.79 12.44
C ALA A 89 -4.01 -3.33 12.45
N ASN A 90 -3.97 -3.95 11.27
CA ASN A 90 -3.72 -5.40 11.14
C ASN A 90 -2.32 -5.81 11.65
N ALA A 91 -1.36 -4.88 11.64
CA ALA A 91 -0.02 -5.09 12.16
C ALA A 91 0.11 -4.83 13.68
N GLY A 92 -0.93 -4.26 14.32
CA GLY A 92 -0.89 -3.87 15.73
C GLY A 92 0.12 -2.76 16.03
N LEU A 93 0.32 -1.84 15.08
CA LEU A 93 1.29 -0.75 15.17
C LEU A 93 0.63 0.64 15.21
N ASP A 94 -0.69 0.72 15.22
CA ASP A 94 -1.47 1.96 15.11
C ASP A 94 -1.23 2.92 16.27
N GLU A 95 -1.10 2.39 17.48
CA GLU A 95 -0.79 3.20 18.68
C GLU A 95 0.67 3.69 18.72
N LEU A 96 1.54 3.19 17.86
CA LEU A 96 2.97 3.58 17.83
C LEU A 96 3.25 4.79 16.92
N PHE A 97 2.28 5.25 16.13
CA PHE A 97 2.46 6.36 15.20
C PHE A 97 1.58 7.56 15.54
N ASP A 98 2.16 8.76 15.61
CA ASP A 98 1.41 10.01 15.74
C ASP A 98 0.62 10.35 14.48
N LYS A 99 1.15 9.96 13.31
CA LYS A 99 0.57 10.24 11.99
C LYS A 99 0.81 9.12 10.99
N VAL A 100 -0.23 8.81 10.23
CA VAL A 100 -0.15 7.98 9.03
C VAL A 100 -0.57 8.84 7.83
N ILE A 101 0.40 9.19 6.99
CA ILE A 101 0.29 10.21 5.94
C ILE A 101 0.28 9.51 4.58
N SER A 102 -0.83 9.65 3.86
CA SER A 102 -0.94 9.22 2.47
C SER A 102 -0.63 10.36 1.51
N VAL A 103 0.05 10.06 0.40
CA VAL A 103 0.23 11.01 -0.71
C VAL A 103 -1.08 11.41 -1.39
N ASP A 104 -2.14 10.63 -1.15
CA ASP A 104 -3.51 10.88 -1.63
C ASP A 104 -4.02 12.30 -1.27
N ALA A 105 -3.61 12.83 -0.12
CA ALA A 105 -4.04 14.16 0.33
C ALA A 105 -3.47 15.34 -0.49
N LYS A 106 -2.58 15.10 -1.46
CA LYS A 106 -1.85 16.13 -2.22
C LYS A 106 -1.97 15.98 -3.75
N ARG A 107 -3.04 15.37 -4.22
CA ARG A 107 -3.35 15.20 -5.66
C ARG A 107 -3.56 16.54 -6.37
#